data_AF-A0A3M8DYM9-F1
#
_entry.id   AF-A0A3M8DYM9-F1
#
_cell.length_a   1.000
_cell.length_b   1.000
_cell.length_c   1.000
_cell.angle_alpha   90.00
_cell.angle_beta   90.00
_cell.angle_gamma   90.00
#
_symmetry.space_group_name_H-M   'P 1'
#
loop_
_entity.id
_entity.type
_entity.pdbx_description
1 polymer ?
#
loop_
_entity_poly.entity_id
_entity_poly.type
_entity_poly.pdbx_seq_one_letter_code
_entity_poly.pdbx_strand_id
1 'polypeptide(L)'
;MINEQIHRLVRLSELLKERVIMSPEEPDSWVEILDERQKVIENLKDLADQGHSVPADLHLLVGKVIEMDDNVKVLIEREKKVVRDHLSRIERSKMARRQYADASDHGLYDDLGYSYFFDKKN
;
A
#
# COMPACT_ATOMS: atom_id res chain seq x y z
N MET A 1 5.95 -17.08 -28.28
CA MET A 1 5.13 -15.88 -28.12
C MET A 1 4.14 -15.97 -26.95
N ILE A 2 3.01 -16.68 -27.03
CA ILE A 2 2.04 -16.72 -25.90
C ILE A 2 2.61 -17.38 -24.62
N ASN A 3 3.35 -18.48 -24.77
CA ASN A 3 3.98 -19.19 -23.65
C ASN A 3 4.96 -18.28 -22.88
N GLU A 4 5.77 -17.51 -23.60
CA GLU A 4 6.75 -16.58 -23.01
C GLU A 4 6.05 -15.48 -22.22
N GLN A 5 4.93 -14.95 -22.74
CA GLN A 5 4.14 -13.95 -22.02
C GLN A 5 3.50 -14.55 -20.75
N ILE A 6 3.03 -15.79 -20.78
CA ILE A 6 2.50 -16.47 -19.58
C ILE A 6 3.61 -16.66 -18.53
N HIS A 7 4.79 -17.16 -18.93
CA HIS A 7 5.91 -17.30 -18.01
C HIS A 7 6.37 -15.95 -17.44
N ARG A 8 6.38 -14.90 -18.26
CA ARG A 8 6.68 -13.54 -17.80
C ARG A 8 5.63 -13.04 -16.80
N LEU A 9 4.34 -13.29 -17.05
CA LEU A 9 3.26 -12.94 -16.14
C LEU A 9 3.42 -13.64 -14.78
N VAL A 10 3.77 -14.94 -14.78
CA VAL A 10 4.04 -15.70 -13.54
C VAL A 10 5.18 -15.05 -12.76
N ARG A 11 6.32 -14.78 -13.42
CA ARG A 11 7.49 -14.18 -12.78
C ARG A 11 7.19 -12.81 -12.18
N LEU A 12 6.47 -11.95 -12.91
CA LEU A 12 6.07 -10.63 -12.41
C LEU A 12 5.10 -10.74 -11.22
N SER A 13 4.22 -11.75 -11.22
CA SER A 13 3.30 -11.98 -10.10
C SER A 13 4.03 -12.49 -8.85
N GLU A 14 5.05 -13.34 -9.03
CA GLU A 14 5.93 -13.80 -7.93
C GLU A 14 6.74 -12.63 -7.36
N LEU A 15 7.33 -11.80 -8.23
CA LEU A 15 8.08 -10.61 -7.82
C LEU A 15 7.21 -9.61 -7.07
N LEU A 16 5.98 -9.35 -7.56
CA LEU A 16 5.02 -8.48 -6.88
C LEU A 16 4.72 -9.01 -5.48
N LYS A 17 4.42 -10.31 -5.36
CA LYS A 17 4.14 -10.94 -4.07
C LYS A 17 5.33 -10.82 -3.11
N GLU A 18 6.54 -11.10 -3.58
CA GLU A 18 7.76 -10.94 -2.80
C GLU A 18 7.94 -9.49 -2.32
N ARG A 19 7.80 -8.52 -3.22
CA ARG A 19 7.99 -7.10 -2.90
C ARG A 19 6.96 -6.59 -1.90
N VAL A 20 5.71 -7.03 -2.02
CA VAL A 20 4.64 -6.69 -1.08
C VAL A 20 4.91 -7.26 0.32
N ILE A 21 5.54 -8.43 0.41
CA ILE A 21 5.89 -9.06 1.70
C ILE A 21 7.14 -8.41 2.32
N MET A 22 8.18 -8.16 1.51
CA MET A 22 9.49 -7.73 2.01
C MET A 22 9.60 -6.23 2.23
N SER A 23 8.85 -5.42 1.48
CA SER A 23 8.94 -3.95 1.51
C SER A 23 7.54 -3.32 1.48
N PRO A 24 6.69 -3.53 2.51
CA PRO A 24 5.36 -2.92 2.67
C PRO A 24 5.35 -1.38 2.55
N GLU A 25 6.47 -0.76 2.91
CA GLU A 25 6.67 0.69 2.94
C GLU A 25 7.06 1.32 1.58
N GLU A 26 7.29 0.51 0.54
CA GLU A 26 7.71 0.98 -0.78
C GLU A 26 6.66 0.74 -1.88
N PRO A 27 5.47 1.39 -1.79
CA PRO A 27 4.36 1.15 -2.71
C PRO A 27 4.67 1.53 -4.16
N ASP A 28 5.57 2.51 -4.38
CA ASP A 28 5.97 2.93 -5.73
C ASP A 28 6.60 1.77 -6.52
N SER A 29 7.40 0.93 -5.86
CA SER A 29 8.01 -0.25 -6.47
C SER A 29 6.96 -1.29 -6.90
N TRP A 30 5.81 -1.33 -6.22
CA TRP A 30 4.71 -2.24 -6.58
C TRP A 30 4.00 -1.74 -7.84
N VAL A 31 3.82 -0.42 -7.95
CA VAL A 31 3.19 0.22 -9.11
C VAL A 31 4.00 -0.06 -10.37
N GLU A 32 5.33 0.06 -10.31
CA GLU A 32 6.21 -0.25 -11.45
C GLU A 32 6.03 -1.70 -11.94
N ILE A 33 5.96 -2.66 -11.01
CA ILE A 33 5.73 -4.08 -11.35
C ILE A 33 4.33 -4.28 -11.92
N LEU A 34 3.31 -3.63 -11.36
CA LEU A 34 1.93 -3.69 -11.83
C LEU A 34 1.79 -3.13 -13.25
N ASP A 35 2.48 -2.04 -13.58
CA ASP A 35 2.49 -1.45 -14.92
C ASP A 35 3.13 -2.37 -15.95
N GLU A 36 4.27 -3.01 -15.63
CA GLU A 36 4.85 -4.04 -16.50
C GLU A 36 3.91 -5.22 -16.69
N ARG A 37 3.24 -5.64 -15.60
CA ARG A 37 2.33 -6.77 -15.61
C ARG A 37 1.09 -6.48 -16.47
N GLN A 38 0.57 -5.26 -16.41
CA GLN A 38 -0.54 -4.79 -17.25
C GLN A 38 -0.18 -4.87 -18.74
N LYS A 39 1.03 -4.44 -19.13
CA LYS A 39 1.51 -4.57 -20.52
C LYS A 39 1.56 -6.03 -21.00
N VAL A 40 1.96 -6.96 -20.11
CA VAL A 40 1.96 -8.40 -20.44
C VAL A 40 0.55 -8.93 -20.63
N ILE A 41 -0.40 -8.52 -19.79
CA ILE A 41 -1.81 -8.91 -19.91
C ILE A 41 -2.42 -8.37 -21.21
N GLU A 42 -2.11 -7.14 -21.59
CA GLU A 42 -2.53 -6.55 -22.86
C GLU A 42 -1.98 -7.33 -24.05
N ASN A 43 -0.69 -7.67 -24.05
CA ASN A 43 -0.09 -8.52 -25.09
C ASN A 43 -0.76 -9.91 -25.16
N LEU A 44 -1.09 -10.50 -24.02
CA LEU A 44 -1.80 -11.79 -23.96
C LEU A 44 -3.22 -11.69 -24.54
N LYS A 45 -3.89 -10.56 -24.30
CA LYS A 45 -5.20 -10.27 -24.88
C LYS A 45 -5.11 -10.11 -26.40
N ASP A 46 -4.14 -9.34 -26.90
CA ASP A 46 -3.94 -9.17 -28.34
C ASP A 46 -3.64 -10.50 -29.04
N LEU A 47 -2.85 -11.36 -28.40
CA LEU A 47 -2.59 -12.73 -28.86
C LEU A 47 -3.86 -13.58 -28.91
N ALA A 48 -4.72 -13.48 -27.88
CA ALA A 48 -6.00 -14.17 -27.85
C ALA A 48 -6.95 -13.70 -28.95
N ASP A 49 -6.99 -12.39 -29.21
CA ASP A 49 -7.79 -11.78 -30.28
C ASP A 49 -7.30 -12.20 -31.68
N GLN A 50 -6.01 -12.52 -31.82
CA GLN A 50 -5.41 -13.14 -33.02
C GLN A 50 -5.70 -14.65 -33.15
N GLY A 51 -6.43 -15.25 -32.19
CA GLY A 51 -6.80 -16.66 -32.19
C GLY A 51 -5.78 -17.58 -31.52
N HIS A 52 -4.76 -17.04 -30.84
CA HIS A 52 -3.86 -17.87 -30.03
C HIS A 52 -4.53 -18.29 -28.73
N SER A 53 -4.63 -19.59 -28.50
CA SER A 53 -5.10 -20.13 -27.22
C SER A 53 -3.93 -20.39 -26.27
N VAL A 54 -4.19 -20.27 -24.97
CA VAL A 54 -3.31 -20.77 -23.92
C VAL A 54 -3.18 -22.29 -24.08
N PRO A 55 -1.96 -22.85 -24.12
CA PRO A 55 -1.74 -24.28 -24.09
C PRO A 55 -2.20 -24.93 -22.78
N ALA A 56 -2.71 -26.17 -22.86
CA ALA A 56 -3.27 -26.86 -21.72
C ALA A 56 -2.26 -27.08 -20.56
N ASP A 57 -0.98 -27.26 -20.88
CA ASP A 57 0.11 -27.38 -19.91
C ASP A 57 0.37 -26.08 -19.13
N LEU A 58 -0.03 -24.93 -19.66
CA LEU A 58 0.14 -23.63 -19.03
C LEU A 58 -1.10 -23.14 -18.27
N HIS A 59 -2.23 -23.83 -18.35
CA HIS A 59 -3.45 -23.48 -17.61
C HIS A 59 -3.22 -23.46 -16.09
N LEU A 60 -2.41 -24.41 -15.58
CA LEU A 60 -2.04 -24.46 -14.17
C LEU A 60 -1.27 -23.21 -13.72
N LEU A 61 -0.41 -22.67 -14.59
CA LEU A 61 0.35 -21.46 -14.30
C LEU A 61 -0.55 -20.23 -14.23
N VAL A 62 -1.54 -20.14 -15.12
CA VAL A 62 -2.54 -19.06 -15.08
C VAL A 62 -3.36 -19.14 -13.77
N GLY A 63 -3.75 -20.35 -13.36
CA GLY A 63 -4.40 -20.57 -12.05
C GLY A 63 -3.54 -20.09 -10.88
N LYS A 64 -2.24 -20.39 -10.90
CA LYS A 64 -1.28 -19.92 -9.88
C LYS A 64 -1.19 -18.40 -9.83
N VAL A 65 -1.24 -17.71 -10.97
CA VAL A 65 -1.25 -16.24 -11.04
C VAL A 65 -2.47 -15.67 -10.34
N ILE A 66 -3.66 -16.23 -10.58
CA ILE A 66 -4.91 -15.78 -9.94
C ILE A 66 -4.82 -15.96 -8.42
N GLU A 67 -4.30 -17.10 -7.95
CA GLU A 67 -4.09 -17.34 -6.52
C GLU A 67 -3.09 -16.34 -5.90
N MET A 68 -2.02 -16.01 -6.62
CA MET A 68 -1.07 -14.98 -6.18
C MET A 68 -1.72 -13.61 -6.08
N ASP A 69 -2.60 -13.24 -7.03
CA ASP A 69 -3.33 -11.97 -6.99
C ASP A 69 -4.21 -11.84 -5.78
N ASP A 70 -4.96 -12.89 -5.44
CA ASP A 70 -5.85 -12.84 -4.28
C ASP A 70 -5.06 -12.72 -2.97
N ASN A 71 -3.91 -13.40 -2.87
CA ASN A 71 -2.99 -13.24 -1.75
C ASN A 71 -2.45 -11.80 -1.67
N VAL A 72 -1.99 -11.24 -2.78
CA VAL A 72 -1.44 -9.87 -2.83
C VAL A 72 -2.50 -8.84 -2.45
N LYS A 73 -3.75 -8.97 -2.93
CA LYS A 73 -4.86 -8.08 -2.55
C LYS A 73 -5.06 -8.04 -1.04
N VAL A 74 -5.05 -9.20 -0.38
CA VAL A 74 -5.20 -9.29 1.08
C VAL A 74 -4.07 -8.54 1.81
N LEU A 75 -2.84 -8.71 1.34
CA LEU A 75 -1.68 -8.02 1.92
C LEU A 75 -1.77 -6.49 1.73
N ILE A 76 -2.11 -6.04 0.52
CA ILE A 76 -2.28 -4.60 0.23
C ILE A 76 -3.40 -4.00 1.07
N GLU A 77 -4.54 -4.69 1.25
CA GLU A 77 -5.64 -4.19 2.08
C GLU A 77 -5.25 -4.09 3.56
N ARG A 78 -4.42 -5.01 4.05
CA ARG A 78 -3.83 -4.93 5.40
C ARG A 78 -2.97 -3.67 5.53
N GLU A 79 -2.09 -3.41 4.58
CA GLU A 79 -1.22 -2.21 4.61
C GLU A 79 -2.03 -0.91 4.50
N LYS A 80 -3.05 -0.86 3.64
CA LYS A 80 -3.99 0.28 3.57
C LYS A 80 -4.65 0.56 4.92
N LYS A 81 -5.02 -0.48 5.67
CA LYS A 81 -5.58 -0.32 7.01
C LYS A 81 -4.56 0.27 7.98
N VAL A 82 -3.32 -0.22 7.98
CA VAL A 82 -2.23 0.30 8.83
C VAL A 82 -1.97 1.78 8.54
N VAL A 83 -1.86 2.15 7.27
CA VAL A 83 -1.67 3.55 6.85
C VAL A 83 -2.84 4.43 7.30
N ARG A 84 -4.08 3.96 7.14
CA ARG A 84 -5.28 4.69 7.58
C ARG A 84 -5.31 4.90 9.10
N ASP A 85 -4.93 3.88 9.86
CA ASP A 85 -4.85 3.96 11.31
C ASP A 85 -3.80 5.00 11.75
N HIS A 86 -2.63 5.02 11.09
CA HIS A 86 -1.59 6.04 11.34
C HIS A 86 -2.08 7.46 10.99
N LEU A 87 -2.74 7.64 9.84
CA LEU A 87 -3.30 8.93 9.45
C LEU A 87 -4.30 9.45 10.50
N SER A 88 -5.20 8.59 10.98
CA SER A 88 -6.18 8.95 12.02
C SER A 88 -5.52 9.41 13.34
N ARG A 89 -4.35 8.85 13.69
CA ARG A 89 -3.59 9.26 14.89
C ARG A 89 -2.95 10.61 14.67
N ILE A 90 -2.39 10.86 13.48
CA ILE A 90 -1.81 12.15 13.11
C ILE A 90 -2.88 13.24 13.13
N GLU A 91 -4.05 13.00 12.54
CA GLU A 91 -5.16 13.96 12.53
C GLU A 91 -5.62 14.32 13.94
N ARG A 92 -5.84 13.31 14.81
CA ARG A 92 -6.18 13.54 16.22
C ARG A 92 -5.10 14.34 16.94
N SER A 93 -3.83 14.03 16.71
CA SER A 93 -2.73 14.79 17.32
C SER A 93 -2.66 16.24 16.82
N LYS A 94 -2.96 16.49 15.53
CA LYS A 94 -3.06 17.84 14.97
C LYS A 94 -4.24 18.63 15.56
N MET A 95 -5.40 18.00 15.72
CA MET A 95 -6.57 18.61 16.36
C MET A 95 -6.29 18.98 17.82
N ALA A 96 -5.70 18.07 18.59
CA ALA A 96 -5.30 18.34 19.98
C ALA A 96 -4.31 19.51 20.06
N ARG A 97 -3.27 19.54 19.21
CA ARG A 97 -2.31 20.66 19.15
C ARG A 97 -2.98 22.00 18.84
N ARG A 98 -3.96 22.02 17.92
CA ARG A 98 -4.73 23.24 17.63
C ARG A 98 -5.57 23.69 18.82
N GLN A 99 -6.21 22.77 19.54
CA GLN A 99 -6.97 23.10 20.75
C GLN A 99 -6.09 23.72 21.84
N TYR A 100 -4.87 23.22 22.05
CA TYR A 100 -3.92 23.82 22.99
C TYR A 100 -3.37 25.17 22.51
N ALA A 101 -3.10 25.33 21.21
CA ALA A 101 -2.61 26.59 20.64
C ALA A 101 -3.69 27.69 20.62
N ASP A 102 -4.95 27.34 20.38
CA ASP A 102 -6.10 28.26 20.39
C ASP A 102 -6.52 28.62 21.84
N ALA A 103 -6.42 27.66 22.77
CA ALA A 103 -6.58 27.92 24.19
C ALA A 103 -5.51 28.87 24.76
N SER A 104 -4.32 28.94 24.16
CA SER A 104 -3.31 29.95 24.50
C SER A 104 -3.53 31.32 23.83
N ASP A 105 -4.43 31.44 22.85
CA ASP A 105 -4.70 32.71 22.14
C ASP A 105 -6.00 33.40 22.64
N HIS A 106 -6.91 32.65 23.26
CA HIS A 106 -8.17 33.17 23.83
C HIS A 106 -8.26 33.18 25.37
N GLY A 107 -7.14 33.00 26.06
CA GLY A 107 -7.01 33.26 27.49
C GLY A 107 -6.08 34.43 27.73
N LEU A 108 -6.65 35.58 28.14
CA LEU A 108 -5.94 36.62 28.87
C LEU A 108 -4.93 35.99 29.84
N TYR A 109 -3.64 36.20 29.62
CA TYR A 109 -2.65 36.70 30.58
C TYR A 109 -1.29 36.62 29.89
N ASP A 110 -0.79 37.79 29.53
CA ASP A 110 0.64 38.07 29.52
C ASP A 110 1.19 37.60 30.88
N ASP A 111 2.19 36.73 30.83
CA ASP A 111 3.02 36.29 31.96
C ASP A 111 2.35 35.43 33.08
N LEU A 112 3.07 34.41 33.56
CA LEU A 112 2.78 33.59 34.77
C LEU A 112 1.68 32.51 34.70
N GLY A 113 1.97 31.35 34.09
CA GLY A 113 1.03 30.21 34.14
C GLY A 113 1.60 28.79 34.25
N TYR A 114 2.88 28.56 33.95
CA TYR A 114 3.47 27.21 33.96
C TYR A 114 4.37 26.90 35.16
N SER A 115 4.60 27.87 36.05
CA SER A 115 5.50 27.74 37.21
C SER A 115 4.79 27.40 38.54
N TYR A 116 3.45 27.42 38.61
CA TYR A 116 2.74 27.29 39.89
C TYR A 116 2.41 25.85 40.33
N PHE A 117 2.61 24.84 39.48
CA PHE A 117 2.30 23.45 39.81
C PHE A 117 3.49 22.62 40.31
N PHE A 118 4.71 23.14 40.24
CA PHE A 118 5.92 22.42 40.65
C PHE A 118 6.61 22.95 41.91
N ASP A 119 6.10 24.03 42.53
CA ASP A 119 6.66 24.53 43.80
C ASP A 119 5.70 24.32 44.97
N LYS A 120 5.68 23.09 45.46
CA LYS A 120 5.48 22.83 46.89
C LYS A 120 6.58 21.89 47.38
N LYS A 121 7.76 22.45 47.56
CA LYS A 121 8.71 21.98 48.59
C LYS A 121 8.61 22.91 49.80
N ASN A 122 7.89 22.45 50.82
CA ASN A 122 8.18 22.50 52.26
C ASN A 122 6.89 22.27 53.05
#